data_AF-A0A0M9EPR8-F1
#
_entry.id   AF-A0A0M9EPR8-F1
#
_cell.length_a   1.000
_cell.length_b   1.000
_cell.length_c   1.000
_cell.angle_alpha   90.00
_cell.angle_beta   90.00
_cell.angle_gamma   90.00
#
_symmetry.space_group_name_H-M   'P 1'
#
loop_
_entity.id
_entity.type
_entity.pdbx_description
1 polymer ?
#
loop_
_entity_poly.entity_id
_entity_poly.type
_entity_poly.pdbx_seq_one_letter_code
_entity_poly.pdbx_strand_id
1 'polypeptide(L)'
;MRAIDGNPKLTLSAILNMQIIYRVAIILFAIYLFVFTLSFFSDLELGVPVWNPYEDSSQLTVPVNNDRRFALVLPITNPNPNSCKTIFSALALGYPSPVVVNWGVDYHDVSRWEFGKNLPKIPGLVHYLDSVMHPNATDLEGLEEDDLVLMVDSHDVWFQLPVEVLLSRYHEVNRRANERLRKQWTGSGPMPMKQTIVAAAEKKCYPDDPELFGIDLRCHHWPESPLRPDLYGPNTEKNASDFYYNRPRWLNGGMYMGPAGDMRRLFRRAMEDMEAGIGEGFPLRSEQGQVGNLIGRQEVWREWQRKNRMKSDELEGLVDQNFEYHFGLDYSQEISGQVKYTAINRTIDLYDADFVPLSDKEAIERHSKALGILPVRLMGVPDDLNKSRNPLAEFDKTVTWSEMPLYADFFIGQVPAIVHHNGYKGRRQTWWDRPWYHQHLRELVTPRLKPYPTDEPLATVLTGGSQVRYWGVSAEARDRYPRKANATADGRFAKMEFEELCRWEGKPLKSAKDTWWEEVFRDGKGTFS
;
A
#
# COMPACT_ATOMS: atom_id res chain seq x y z
N MET A 1 72.12 43.89 61.35
CA MET A 1 71.87 43.01 60.18
C MET A 1 70.83 41.99 60.62
N ARG A 2 69.55 42.31 60.36
CA ARG A 2 68.67 41.78 59.31
C ARG A 2 68.07 40.41 59.66
N ALA A 3 66.79 40.49 59.98
CA ALA A 3 65.81 39.43 60.11
C ALA A 3 65.46 38.78 58.76
N ILE A 4 64.93 37.55 58.83
CA ILE A 4 64.01 36.90 57.87
C ILE A 4 63.11 36.01 58.77
N ASP A 5 61.87 36.43 59.06
CA ASP A 5 60.60 36.09 58.36
C ASP A 5 60.36 34.57 58.24
N GLY A 6 59.21 33.98 58.56
CA GLY A 6 57.83 34.50 58.68
C GLY A 6 56.92 33.40 58.11
N ASN A 7 56.29 32.61 58.98
CA ASN A 7 55.48 31.45 58.62
C ASN A 7 54.09 31.91 58.10
N PRO A 8 53.60 31.49 56.91
CA PRO A 8 52.35 32.01 56.38
C PRO A 8 51.13 31.31 56.99
N LYS A 9 50.22 32.12 57.54
CA LYS A 9 48.85 31.73 57.89
C LYS A 9 48.07 31.46 56.60
N LEU A 10 47.72 30.19 56.33
CA LEU A 10 46.70 29.85 55.35
C LEU A 10 45.35 30.29 55.92
N THR A 11 44.74 31.32 55.33
CA THR A 11 43.47 31.88 55.82
C THR A 11 42.30 30.97 55.46
N LEU A 12 41.32 30.83 56.37
CA LEU A 12 40.09 30.03 56.19
C LEU A 12 39.34 30.39 54.90
N SER A 13 39.45 31.65 54.47
CA SER A 13 38.93 32.16 53.18
C SER A 13 39.55 31.47 51.96
N ALA A 14 40.84 31.13 51.98
CA ALA A 14 41.50 30.41 50.89
C ALA A 14 40.98 28.95 50.77
N ILE A 15 40.71 28.30 51.91
CA ILE A 15 40.17 26.93 51.95
C ILE A 15 38.72 26.89 51.44
N LEU A 16 37.89 27.86 51.84
CA LEU A 16 36.51 28.00 51.34
C LEU A 16 36.47 28.33 49.84
N ASN A 17 37.34 29.22 49.35
CA ASN A 17 37.44 29.50 47.92
C ASN A 17 37.91 28.27 47.13
N MET A 18 38.85 27.49 47.67
CA MET A 18 39.29 26.24 47.03
C MET A 18 38.15 25.23 46.91
N GLN A 19 37.28 25.10 47.93
CA GLN A 19 36.09 24.25 47.86
C GLN A 19 35.06 24.72 46.83
N ILE A 20 34.87 26.03 46.68
CA ILE A 20 33.98 26.59 45.66
C ILE A 20 34.54 26.31 44.26
N ILE A 21 35.84 26.53 44.05
CA ILE A 21 36.51 26.25 42.77
C ILE A 21 36.42 24.76 42.42
N TYR A 22 36.62 23.86 43.38
CA TYR A 22 36.47 22.41 43.16
C TYR A 22 35.03 22.03 42.80
N ARG A 23 34.02 22.62 43.46
CA ARG A 23 32.61 22.38 43.12
C ARG A 23 32.26 22.87 41.72
N VAL A 24 32.73 24.06 41.34
CA VAL A 24 32.54 24.61 40.00
C VAL A 24 33.25 23.73 38.96
N ALA A 25 34.47 23.29 39.23
CA ALA A 25 35.21 22.40 38.33
C ALA A 25 34.52 21.03 38.16
N ILE A 26 33.97 20.45 39.23
CA ILE A 26 33.20 19.20 39.17
C ILE A 26 31.92 19.39 38.35
N ILE A 27 31.19 20.50 38.55
CA ILE A 27 29.98 20.80 37.77
C ILE A 27 30.32 20.99 36.29
N LEU A 28 31.38 21.74 35.98
CA LEU A 28 31.82 21.94 34.60
C LEU A 28 32.31 20.63 33.96
N PHE A 29 33.00 19.77 34.71
CA PHE A 29 33.42 18.45 34.24
C PHE A 29 32.23 17.50 34.05
N ALA A 30 31.22 17.56 34.91
CA ALA A 30 29.98 16.79 34.76
C ALA A 30 29.14 17.28 33.58
N ILE A 31 29.06 18.59 33.35
CA ILE A 31 28.42 19.18 32.15
C ILE A 31 29.22 18.80 30.91
N TYR A 32 30.54 18.87 30.95
CA TYR A 32 31.40 18.45 29.83
C TYR A 32 31.23 16.95 29.54
N LEU A 33 31.21 16.09 30.56
CA LEU A 33 30.93 14.66 30.40
C LEU A 33 29.53 14.43 29.87
N PHE A 34 28.53 15.16 30.36
CA PHE A 34 27.14 15.05 29.88
C PHE A 34 27.03 15.47 28.41
N VAL A 35 27.61 16.61 28.03
CA VAL A 35 27.69 17.09 26.64
C VAL A 35 28.51 16.13 25.78
N PHE A 36 29.66 15.65 26.26
CA PHE A 36 30.50 14.70 25.54
C PHE A 36 29.81 13.35 25.39
N THR A 37 29.07 12.86 26.39
CA THR A 37 28.24 11.65 26.25
C THR A 37 27.07 11.89 25.31
N LEU A 38 26.40 13.05 25.37
CA LEU A 38 25.35 13.40 24.42
C LEU A 38 25.90 13.46 22.99
N SER A 39 27.07 14.07 22.77
CA SER A 39 27.78 14.14 21.48
C SER A 39 28.25 12.75 21.02
N PHE A 40 28.81 11.95 21.90
CA PHE A 40 29.28 10.59 21.58
C PHE A 40 28.11 9.63 21.31
N PHE A 41 26.95 9.82 21.95
CA PHE A 41 25.71 9.08 21.65
C PHE A 41 24.93 9.66 20.46
N SER A 42 25.14 10.91 20.06
CA SER A 42 24.62 11.46 18.80
C SER A 42 25.51 11.09 17.61
N ASP A 43 26.82 10.92 17.80
CA ASP A 43 27.73 10.35 16.79
C ASP A 43 27.61 8.81 16.71
N LEU A 44 27.10 8.16 17.76
CA LEU A 44 26.62 6.77 17.73
C LEU A 44 25.13 6.70 17.36
N GLU A 45 24.64 7.65 16.58
CA GLU A 45 23.54 7.36 15.69
C GLU A 45 24.00 6.24 14.76
N LEU A 46 23.48 5.03 14.98
CA LEU A 46 22.92 4.25 13.86
C LEU A 46 21.87 5.15 13.20
N GLY A 47 22.37 6.17 12.49
CA GLY A 47 21.60 7.10 11.72
C GLY A 47 20.88 6.27 10.69
N VAL A 48 19.58 6.50 10.57
CA VAL A 48 18.87 6.07 9.38
C VAL A 48 19.66 6.67 8.22
N PRO A 49 20.23 5.89 7.30
CA PRO A 49 20.98 6.44 6.19
C PRO A 49 20.09 7.46 5.48
N VAL A 50 20.56 8.71 5.46
CA VAL A 50 20.01 9.82 4.68
C VAL A 50 19.71 9.31 3.27
N TRP A 51 18.46 9.40 2.83
CA TRP A 51 18.04 8.88 1.55
C TRP A 51 18.35 9.92 0.49
N ASN A 52 19.42 9.72 -0.26
CA ASN A 52 19.61 10.44 -1.51
C ASN A 52 18.96 9.62 -2.63
N PRO A 53 17.88 10.11 -3.27
CA PRO A 53 17.45 9.54 -4.53
C PRO A 53 18.62 9.65 -5.49
N TYR A 54 18.96 8.54 -6.13
CA TYR A 54 20.00 8.47 -7.15
C TYR A 54 19.84 9.61 -8.15
N GLU A 55 20.78 10.57 -8.15
CA GLU A 55 21.00 11.49 -9.25
C GLU A 55 21.55 10.66 -10.41
N ASP A 56 20.69 10.29 -11.35
CA ASP A 56 21.15 9.90 -12.67
C ASP A 56 21.80 11.15 -13.30
N SER A 57 23.13 11.23 -13.22
CA SER A 57 23.94 12.33 -13.74
C SER A 57 23.87 12.50 -15.27
N SER A 58 22.89 11.88 -15.93
CA SER A 58 22.72 11.85 -17.38
C SER A 58 21.33 12.26 -17.88
N GLN A 59 20.37 12.61 -17.02
CA GLN A 59 19.07 13.11 -17.50
C GLN A 59 19.07 14.64 -17.60
N LEU A 60 18.65 15.14 -18.77
CA LEU A 60 18.19 16.52 -18.92
C LEU A 60 17.40 16.93 -17.67
N THR A 61 17.58 18.14 -17.19
CA THR A 61 16.81 18.72 -16.09
C THR A 61 15.33 18.76 -16.46
N VAL A 62 14.62 17.64 -16.28
CA VAL A 62 13.18 17.55 -16.39
C VAL A 62 12.62 18.33 -15.20
N PRO A 63 11.77 19.34 -15.42
CA PRO A 63 11.29 20.16 -14.32
C PRO A 63 10.42 19.34 -13.37
N VAL A 64 10.70 19.48 -12.07
CA VAL A 64 9.78 19.07 -11.01
C VAL A 64 8.63 20.06 -11.01
N ASN A 65 7.43 19.59 -11.35
CA ASN A 65 6.28 20.47 -11.51
C ASN A 65 5.31 20.41 -10.33
N ASN A 66 5.29 19.30 -9.57
CA ASN A 66 4.31 19.10 -8.51
C ASN A 66 4.89 18.30 -7.32
N ASP A 67 4.54 18.74 -6.12
CA ASP A 67 4.66 17.99 -4.88
C ASP A 67 3.28 17.43 -4.50
N ARG A 68 3.23 16.18 -4.07
CA ARG A 68 2.01 15.49 -3.63
C ARG A 68 2.26 14.71 -2.36
N ARG A 69 1.28 14.60 -1.49
CA ARG A 69 1.31 13.66 -0.36
C ARG A 69 0.88 12.28 -0.84
N PHE A 70 1.36 11.25 -0.15
CA PHE A 70 0.95 9.86 -0.32
C PHE A 70 0.57 9.27 1.02
N ALA A 71 -0.65 8.74 1.12
CA ALA A 71 -1.18 8.12 2.33
C ALA A 71 -1.52 6.64 2.09
N LEU A 72 -1.16 5.80 3.07
CA LEU A 72 -1.56 4.40 3.13
C LEU A 72 -2.68 4.23 4.15
N VAL A 73 -3.81 3.67 3.73
CA VAL A 73 -5.01 3.48 4.57
C VAL A 73 -5.29 1.99 4.71
N LEU A 74 -5.43 1.53 5.95
CA LEU A 74 -5.72 0.12 6.28
C LEU A 74 -7.05 0.03 7.06
N PRO A 75 -8.09 -0.61 6.50
CA PRO A 75 -9.29 -0.93 7.26
C PRO A 75 -9.00 -2.12 8.18
N ILE A 76 -8.94 -1.87 9.49
CA ILE A 76 -8.70 -2.88 10.53
C ILE A 76 -9.78 -2.74 11.58
N THR A 77 -10.60 -3.77 11.74
CA THR A 77 -11.65 -3.79 12.76
C THR A 77 -11.14 -4.23 14.12
N ASN A 78 -10.16 -5.13 14.14
CA ASN A 78 -9.73 -5.81 15.33
C ASN A 78 -8.28 -6.31 15.22
N PRO A 79 -7.59 -6.57 16.35
CA PRO A 79 -6.22 -7.05 16.38
C PRO A 79 -6.00 -8.35 15.59
N ASN A 80 -4.92 -8.39 14.81
CA ASN A 80 -4.51 -9.60 14.12
C ASN A 80 -3.02 -9.53 13.70
N PRO A 81 -2.20 -10.58 13.92
CA PRO A 81 -0.82 -10.55 13.45
C PRO A 81 -0.71 -10.44 11.93
N ASN A 82 -1.70 -10.90 11.17
CA ASN A 82 -1.68 -10.72 9.71
C ASN A 82 -1.80 -9.23 9.31
N SER A 83 -2.50 -8.40 10.09
CA SER A 83 -2.47 -6.94 9.94
C SER A 83 -1.06 -6.40 10.05
N CYS A 84 -0.30 -6.94 10.99
CA CYS A 84 1.07 -6.51 11.20
C CYS A 84 2.03 -7.05 10.13
N LYS A 85 1.78 -8.22 9.53
CA LYS A 85 2.51 -8.64 8.31
C LYS A 85 2.35 -7.61 7.18
N THR A 86 1.14 -7.11 6.99
CA THR A 86 0.85 -6.03 6.02
C THR A 86 1.58 -4.74 6.39
N ILE A 87 1.44 -4.28 7.63
CA ILE A 87 2.07 -3.03 8.12
C ILE A 87 3.60 -3.09 8.01
N PHE A 88 4.21 -4.16 8.50
CA PHE A 88 5.67 -4.28 8.55
C PHE A 88 6.29 -4.49 7.17
N SER A 89 5.64 -5.25 6.28
CA SER A 89 6.09 -5.33 4.88
C SER A 89 6.05 -3.97 4.19
N ALA A 90 5.01 -3.16 4.42
CA ALA A 90 4.92 -1.80 3.89
C ALA A 90 6.04 -0.89 4.43
N LEU A 91 6.23 -0.84 5.75
CA LEU A 91 7.25 0.01 6.38
C LEU A 91 8.67 -0.34 5.95
N ALA A 92 8.98 -1.64 5.84
CA ALA A 92 10.27 -2.12 5.32
C ALA A 92 10.56 -1.59 3.90
N LEU A 93 9.50 -1.49 3.08
CA LEU A 93 9.55 -1.07 1.69
C LEU A 93 9.40 0.45 1.47
N GLY A 94 9.41 1.24 2.55
CA GLY A 94 9.41 2.70 2.46
C GLY A 94 8.02 3.34 2.26
N TYR A 95 6.94 2.56 2.35
CA TYR A 95 5.58 3.11 2.29
C TYR A 95 5.30 4.03 3.49
N PRO A 96 4.35 4.98 3.35
CA PRO A 96 3.88 5.81 4.46
C PRO A 96 3.45 4.97 5.66
N SER A 97 3.57 5.55 6.85
CA SER A 97 3.02 4.95 8.05
C SER A 97 1.49 4.84 7.92
N PRO A 98 0.90 3.65 8.10
CA PRO A 98 -0.50 3.44 7.77
C PRO A 98 -1.45 4.18 8.72
N VAL A 99 -2.50 4.74 8.15
CA VAL A 99 -3.66 5.23 8.87
C VAL A 99 -4.68 4.10 8.98
N VAL A 100 -5.04 3.75 10.21
CA VAL A 100 -6.00 2.70 10.52
C VAL A 100 -7.41 3.29 10.57
N VAL A 101 -8.31 2.74 9.77
CA VAL A 101 -9.74 3.04 9.79
C VAL A 101 -10.52 1.84 10.29
N ASN A 102 -11.76 2.05 10.74
CA ASN A 102 -12.69 1.02 11.25
C ASN A 102 -12.31 0.32 12.55
N TRP A 103 -11.31 0.82 13.30
CA TRP A 103 -10.90 0.18 14.55
C TRP A 103 -12.03 0.13 15.58
N GLY A 104 -12.40 -1.10 15.97
CA GLY A 104 -13.50 -1.37 16.90
C GLY A 104 -14.90 -1.31 16.30
N VAL A 105 -15.03 -1.15 14.97
CA VAL A 105 -16.34 -1.16 14.30
C VAL A 105 -16.88 -2.58 14.21
N ASP A 106 -18.07 -2.81 14.74
CA ASP A 106 -18.86 -4.00 14.45
C ASP A 106 -19.55 -3.83 13.10
N TYR A 107 -19.37 -4.78 12.19
CA TYR A 107 -19.99 -4.70 10.89
C TYR A 107 -21.51 -4.82 10.96
N HIS A 108 -22.09 -5.43 12.01
CA HIS A 108 -23.55 -5.52 12.16
C HIS A 108 -24.20 -4.15 12.32
N ASP A 109 -23.50 -3.20 12.95
CA ASP A 109 -23.97 -1.82 13.12
C ASP A 109 -24.06 -1.08 11.78
N VAL A 110 -23.24 -1.50 10.81
CA VAL A 110 -23.19 -0.94 9.46
C VAL A 110 -24.11 -1.70 8.50
N SER A 111 -23.90 -3.01 8.35
CA SER A 111 -24.60 -3.81 7.35
C SER A 111 -26.04 -4.09 7.74
N ARG A 112 -26.38 -4.18 9.03
CA ARG A 112 -27.65 -4.73 9.55
C ARG A 112 -27.94 -6.17 9.10
N TRP A 113 -26.96 -6.86 8.51
CA TRP A 113 -27.09 -8.20 7.92
C TRP A 113 -25.90 -9.10 8.30
N GLU A 114 -26.14 -10.40 8.49
CA GLU A 114 -25.12 -11.39 8.88
C GLU A 114 -23.92 -11.46 7.91
N PHE A 115 -24.18 -11.21 6.63
CA PHE A 115 -23.16 -11.19 5.58
C PHE A 115 -22.84 -9.73 5.23
N GLY A 116 -21.84 -9.14 5.86
CA GLY A 116 -21.53 -7.72 5.62
C GLY A 116 -20.17 -7.25 6.12
N LYS A 117 -19.31 -8.17 6.57
CA LYS A 117 -18.04 -7.85 7.25
C LYS A 117 -17.09 -6.87 6.55
N ASN A 118 -17.18 -6.76 5.22
CA ASN A 118 -16.33 -5.86 4.44
C ASN A 118 -17.03 -4.53 4.10
N LEU A 119 -18.34 -4.40 4.30
CA LEU A 119 -19.09 -3.17 4.06
C LEU A 119 -18.57 -1.96 4.85
N PRO A 120 -18.11 -2.10 6.10
CA PRO A 120 -17.52 -0.97 6.84
C PRO A 120 -16.36 -0.27 6.13
N LYS A 121 -15.69 -0.89 5.14
CA LYS A 121 -14.64 -0.22 4.36
C LYS A 121 -15.15 1.03 3.65
N ILE A 122 -16.39 1.04 3.16
CA ILE A 122 -16.99 2.19 2.46
C ILE A 122 -17.09 3.40 3.40
N PRO A 123 -17.90 3.36 4.48
CA PRO A 123 -18.02 4.50 5.39
C PRO A 123 -16.68 4.81 6.06
N GLY A 124 -15.87 3.80 6.38
CA GLY A 124 -14.52 4.00 6.95
C GLY A 124 -13.62 4.88 6.08
N LEU A 125 -13.55 4.57 4.78
CA LEU A 125 -12.76 5.36 3.84
C LEU A 125 -13.38 6.74 3.60
N VAL A 126 -14.71 6.85 3.50
CA VAL A 126 -15.40 8.14 3.37
C VAL A 126 -15.11 9.04 4.56
N HIS A 127 -15.27 8.55 5.79
CA HIS A 127 -15.00 9.34 6.99
C HIS A 127 -13.54 9.78 7.08
N TYR A 128 -12.59 8.92 6.70
CA TYR A 128 -11.19 9.30 6.63
C TYR A 128 -10.96 10.43 5.61
N LEU A 129 -11.41 10.25 4.36
CA LEU A 129 -11.23 11.24 3.30
C LEU A 129 -11.93 12.56 3.65
N ASP A 130 -13.12 12.49 4.26
CA ASP A 130 -13.85 13.67 4.71
C ASP A 130 -13.15 14.42 5.82
N SER A 131 -12.47 13.70 6.72
CA SER A 131 -11.67 14.27 7.78
C SER A 131 -10.40 14.93 7.25
N VAL A 132 -9.58 14.22 6.48
CA VAL A 132 -8.27 14.73 6.03
C VAL A 132 -8.37 15.75 4.90
N MET A 133 -9.47 15.75 4.15
CA MET A 133 -9.75 16.76 3.12
C MET A 133 -10.74 17.83 3.61
N HIS A 134 -10.95 17.93 4.93
CA HIS A 134 -11.76 19.01 5.50
C HIS A 134 -10.97 20.33 5.43
N PRO A 135 -11.60 21.50 5.18
CA PRO A 135 -10.91 22.79 5.18
C PRO A 135 -10.20 23.17 6.49
N ASN A 136 -10.53 22.49 7.59
CA ASN A 136 -9.92 22.69 8.91
C ASN A 136 -8.91 21.57 9.27
N ALA A 137 -8.67 20.60 8.39
CA ALA A 137 -7.67 19.57 8.61
C ALA A 137 -6.31 20.23 8.75
N THR A 138 -5.54 19.81 9.75
CA THR A 138 -4.19 20.34 9.94
C THR A 138 -3.22 19.74 8.93
N ASP A 139 -2.11 20.44 8.68
CA ASP A 139 -1.03 19.93 7.83
C ASP A 139 -0.44 18.58 8.29
N LEU A 140 -0.72 18.17 9.52
CA LEU A 140 -0.28 16.90 10.09
C LEU A 140 -0.88 15.70 9.35
N GLU A 141 -2.17 15.75 9.01
CA GLU A 141 -2.88 14.65 8.35
C GLU A 141 -3.57 15.06 7.05
N GLY A 142 -3.66 16.38 6.77
CA GLY A 142 -4.42 16.93 5.65
C GLY A 142 -3.98 16.41 4.29
N LEU A 143 -4.93 16.27 3.37
CA LEU A 143 -4.69 15.90 1.97
C LEU A 143 -5.40 16.87 1.03
N GLU A 144 -4.73 17.22 -0.05
CA GLU A 144 -5.28 17.97 -1.18
C GLU A 144 -5.95 17.05 -2.21
N GLU A 145 -6.72 17.61 -3.14
CA GLU A 145 -7.48 16.86 -4.15
C GLU A 145 -6.60 15.89 -4.99
N ASP A 146 -5.38 16.32 -5.30
CA ASP A 146 -4.41 15.61 -6.14
C ASP A 146 -3.45 14.70 -5.36
N ASP A 147 -3.49 14.75 -4.03
CA ASP A 147 -2.70 13.86 -3.17
C ASP A 147 -3.19 12.42 -3.32
N LEU A 148 -2.29 11.47 -3.15
CA LEU A 148 -2.53 10.09 -3.51
C LEU A 148 -2.88 9.25 -2.27
N VAL A 149 -3.92 8.44 -2.39
CA VAL A 149 -4.34 7.50 -1.34
C VAL A 149 -4.25 6.09 -1.90
N LEU A 150 -3.60 5.20 -1.14
CA LEU A 150 -3.63 3.76 -1.34
C LEU A 150 -4.40 3.12 -0.19
N MET A 151 -5.56 2.54 -0.47
CA MET A 151 -6.27 1.66 0.46
C MET A 151 -6.03 0.20 0.07
N VAL A 152 -5.63 -0.64 1.02
CA VAL A 152 -5.48 -2.09 0.81
C VAL A 152 -6.12 -2.90 1.93
N ASP A 153 -6.46 -4.15 1.66
CA ASP A 153 -6.89 -5.08 2.70
C ASP A 153 -5.79 -5.29 3.74
N SER A 154 -6.19 -5.36 5.00
CA SER A 154 -5.23 -5.39 6.10
C SER A 154 -4.78 -6.80 6.47
N HIS A 155 -5.58 -7.84 6.27
CA HIS A 155 -5.32 -9.18 6.83
C HIS A 155 -4.66 -10.17 5.86
N ASP A 156 -4.55 -9.82 4.58
CA ASP A 156 -4.12 -10.76 3.53
C ASP A 156 -3.33 -10.09 2.41
N VAL A 157 -2.73 -8.93 2.66
CA VAL A 157 -1.92 -8.20 1.68
C VAL A 157 -0.47 -8.14 2.14
N TRP A 158 0.47 -8.54 1.27
CA TRP A 158 1.90 -8.37 1.53
C TRP A 158 2.50 -7.43 0.50
N PHE A 159 3.20 -6.41 0.98
CA PHE A 159 4.01 -5.57 0.11
C PHE A 159 5.28 -6.34 -0.26
N GLN A 160 5.68 -6.28 -1.53
CA GLN A 160 6.83 -7.00 -2.06
C GLN A 160 7.90 -6.06 -2.62
N LEU A 161 7.50 -4.96 -3.26
CA LEU A 161 8.40 -4.02 -3.93
C LEU A 161 8.37 -2.63 -3.28
N PRO A 162 9.43 -1.82 -3.43
CA PRO A 162 9.50 -0.47 -2.86
C PRO A 162 8.41 0.48 -3.35
N VAL A 163 8.13 1.51 -2.54
CA VAL A 163 7.10 2.52 -2.81
C VAL A 163 7.29 3.24 -4.14
N GLU A 164 8.53 3.53 -4.55
CA GLU A 164 8.84 4.19 -5.82
C GLU A 164 8.43 3.36 -7.04
N VAL A 165 8.53 2.02 -6.95
CA VAL A 165 8.11 1.11 -8.02
C VAL A 165 6.60 1.12 -8.14
N LEU A 166 5.88 1.06 -7.02
CA LEU A 166 4.43 1.14 -7.01
C LEU A 166 3.91 2.48 -7.56
N LEU A 167 4.51 3.61 -7.17
CA LEU A 167 4.15 4.94 -7.66
C LEU A 167 4.43 5.07 -9.17
N SER A 168 5.57 4.58 -9.64
CA SER A 168 5.89 4.57 -11.08
C SER A 168 4.87 3.77 -11.87
N ARG A 169 4.51 2.56 -11.40
CA ARG A 169 3.52 1.69 -12.04
C ARG A 169 2.12 2.28 -12.04
N TYR A 170 1.70 2.94 -10.96
CA TYR A 170 0.41 3.66 -10.90
C TYR A 170 0.28 4.66 -12.06
N HIS A 171 1.32 5.47 -12.30
CA HIS A 171 1.32 6.42 -13.41
C HIS A 171 1.31 5.73 -14.77
N GLU A 172 2.08 4.64 -14.94
CA GLU A 172 2.16 3.92 -16.20
C GLU A 172 0.86 3.14 -16.54
N VAL A 173 0.21 2.56 -15.54
CA VAL A 173 -1.12 1.94 -15.68
C VAL A 173 -2.15 2.97 -16.12
N ASN A 174 -2.21 4.12 -15.43
CA ASN A 174 -3.11 5.21 -15.79
C ASN A 174 -2.79 5.81 -17.16
N ARG A 175 -1.51 5.95 -17.52
CA ARG A 175 -1.09 6.41 -18.86
C ARG A 175 -1.68 5.48 -19.91
N ARG A 176 -1.36 4.19 -19.88
CA ARG A 176 -1.85 3.19 -20.86
C ARG A 176 -3.37 3.11 -20.91
N ALA A 177 -4.06 3.22 -19.77
CA ALA A 177 -5.52 3.26 -19.74
C ALA A 177 -6.10 4.49 -20.45
N ASN A 178 -5.56 5.68 -20.17
CA ASN A 178 -5.99 6.90 -20.83
C ASN A 178 -5.66 6.90 -22.33
N GLU A 179 -4.59 6.24 -22.77
CA GLU A 179 -4.34 6.04 -24.21
C GLU A 179 -5.40 5.14 -24.86
N ARG A 180 -5.84 4.08 -24.17
CA ARG A 180 -6.93 3.22 -24.65
C ARG A 180 -8.25 3.99 -24.74
N LEU A 181 -8.62 4.72 -23.68
CA LEU A 181 -9.83 5.56 -23.67
C LEU A 181 -9.82 6.56 -24.84
N ARG A 182 -8.68 7.22 -25.07
CA ARG A 182 -8.49 8.16 -26.18
C ARG A 182 -8.64 7.50 -27.56
N LYS A 183 -8.12 6.28 -27.74
CA LYS A 183 -8.30 5.51 -28.99
C LYS A 183 -9.75 5.08 -29.22
N GLN A 184 -10.51 4.87 -28.14
CA GLN A 184 -11.93 4.48 -28.19
C GLN A 184 -12.87 5.68 -28.35
N TRP A 185 -12.39 6.91 -28.17
CA TRP A 185 -13.20 8.11 -28.28
C TRP A 185 -13.51 8.45 -29.73
N THR A 186 -14.79 8.35 -30.09
CA THR A 186 -15.30 8.66 -31.43
C THR A 186 -16.23 9.87 -31.47
N GLY A 187 -16.47 10.52 -30.33
CA GLY A 187 -17.34 11.69 -30.22
C GLY A 187 -16.66 12.99 -30.66
N SER A 188 -17.45 14.07 -30.76
CA SER A 188 -16.94 15.43 -31.02
C SER A 188 -16.63 16.16 -29.71
N GLY A 189 -15.54 16.95 -29.70
CA GLY A 189 -15.13 17.73 -28.53
C GLY A 189 -14.14 17.02 -27.61
N PRO A 190 -13.83 17.62 -26.45
CA PRO A 190 -12.88 17.06 -25.49
C PRO A 190 -13.41 15.71 -24.96
N MET A 191 -12.52 14.72 -24.87
CA MET A 191 -12.88 13.42 -24.34
C MET A 191 -13.26 13.56 -22.85
N PRO A 192 -14.49 13.18 -22.45
CA PRO A 192 -14.94 13.40 -21.08
C PRO A 192 -14.45 12.31 -20.11
N MET A 193 -13.92 11.20 -20.63
CA MET A 193 -13.50 10.02 -19.87
C MET A 193 -12.03 10.08 -19.50
N LYS A 194 -11.68 9.65 -18.29
CA LYS A 194 -10.29 9.55 -17.83
C LYS A 194 -10.16 8.40 -16.84
N GLN A 195 -8.98 7.84 -16.67
CA GLN A 195 -8.64 6.97 -15.55
C GLN A 195 -7.61 7.66 -14.65
N THR A 196 -7.90 7.71 -13.35
CA THR A 196 -7.01 8.17 -12.28
C THR A 196 -7.02 7.18 -11.13
N ILE A 197 -8.17 6.59 -10.80
CA ILE A 197 -8.28 5.53 -9.80
C ILE A 197 -7.94 4.20 -10.46
N VAL A 198 -7.03 3.47 -9.84
CA VAL A 198 -6.66 2.10 -10.18
C VAL A 198 -7.12 1.19 -9.06
N ALA A 199 -7.92 0.17 -9.37
CA ALA A 199 -8.23 -0.92 -8.45
C ALA A 199 -7.61 -2.24 -8.92
N ALA A 200 -7.53 -3.21 -8.02
CA ALA A 200 -7.05 -4.54 -8.34
C ALA A 200 -8.01 -5.26 -9.30
N ALA A 201 -7.48 -6.13 -10.15
CA ALA A 201 -8.26 -6.92 -11.10
C ALA A 201 -8.27 -8.42 -10.75
N GLU A 202 -9.44 -9.06 -10.73
CA GLU A 202 -9.62 -10.50 -10.60
C GLU A 202 -10.25 -11.16 -11.83
N LYS A 203 -10.27 -12.50 -11.82
CA LYS A 203 -10.69 -13.37 -12.93
C LYS A 203 -12.20 -13.72 -12.94
N LYS A 204 -12.94 -13.37 -11.88
CA LYS A 204 -14.39 -13.61 -11.75
C LYS A 204 -15.16 -12.28 -11.54
N CYS A 205 -16.26 -12.08 -12.26
CA CYS A 205 -17.21 -11.02 -11.90
C CYS A 205 -17.94 -11.48 -10.63
N TYR A 206 -17.75 -10.77 -9.51
CA TYR A 206 -18.35 -11.16 -8.24
C TYR A 206 -18.68 -9.93 -7.39
N PRO A 207 -19.86 -9.87 -6.75
CA PRO A 207 -20.96 -10.84 -6.84
C PRO A 207 -21.65 -10.84 -8.21
N ASP A 208 -22.10 -12.00 -8.66
CA ASP A 208 -22.75 -12.24 -9.97
C ASP A 208 -24.21 -12.67 -9.87
N ASP A 209 -24.80 -12.60 -8.68
CA ASP A 209 -26.20 -12.96 -8.41
C ASP A 209 -26.97 -11.75 -7.84
N PRO A 210 -27.65 -10.97 -8.71
CA PRO A 210 -28.39 -9.79 -8.28
C PRO A 210 -29.52 -10.09 -7.29
N GLU A 211 -30.13 -11.27 -7.36
CA GLU A 211 -31.20 -11.66 -6.43
C GLU A 211 -30.64 -11.92 -5.02
N LEU A 212 -29.50 -12.60 -4.94
CA LEU A 212 -28.87 -12.93 -3.65
C LEU A 212 -28.15 -11.75 -3.00
N PHE A 213 -27.56 -10.85 -3.80
CA PHE A 213 -26.73 -9.75 -3.33
C PHE A 213 -27.40 -8.38 -3.40
N GLY A 214 -28.56 -8.27 -4.07
CA GLY A 214 -29.30 -7.02 -4.24
C GLY A 214 -28.59 -6.00 -5.15
N ILE A 215 -27.63 -6.45 -5.96
CA ILE A 215 -26.74 -5.57 -6.74
C ILE A 215 -26.43 -6.20 -8.10
N ASP A 216 -26.56 -5.42 -9.17
CA ASP A 216 -26.14 -5.80 -10.53
C ASP A 216 -24.84 -5.07 -10.92
N LEU A 217 -23.74 -5.82 -11.05
CA LEU A 217 -22.44 -5.26 -11.46
C LEU A 217 -22.42 -4.85 -12.95
N ARG A 218 -23.41 -5.26 -13.74
CA ARG A 218 -23.48 -5.00 -15.19
C ARG A 218 -22.22 -5.50 -15.90
N CYS A 219 -21.75 -6.69 -15.53
CA CYS A 219 -20.48 -7.27 -15.99
C CYS A 219 -20.32 -7.22 -17.53
N HIS A 220 -21.42 -7.39 -18.28
CA HIS A 220 -21.45 -7.35 -19.74
C HIS A 220 -21.00 -6.00 -20.35
N HIS A 221 -21.10 -4.90 -19.60
CA HIS A 221 -20.68 -3.56 -20.04
C HIS A 221 -19.23 -3.22 -19.67
N TRP A 222 -18.57 -4.04 -18.85
CA TRP A 222 -17.19 -3.75 -18.44
C TRP A 222 -16.24 -3.94 -19.63
N PRO A 223 -15.19 -3.09 -19.76
CA PRO A 223 -14.20 -3.22 -20.81
C PRO A 223 -13.54 -4.60 -20.84
N GLU A 224 -13.26 -5.07 -22.06
CA GLU A 224 -12.46 -6.27 -22.26
C GLU A 224 -11.04 -6.11 -21.71
N SER A 225 -10.47 -7.21 -21.21
CA SER A 225 -9.09 -7.22 -20.76
C SER A 225 -8.14 -6.85 -21.90
N PRO A 226 -7.21 -5.88 -21.72
CA PRO A 226 -6.22 -5.51 -22.73
C PRO A 226 -5.09 -6.54 -22.85
N LEU A 227 -5.06 -7.55 -21.99
CA LEU A 227 -4.09 -8.64 -22.06
C LEU A 227 -4.33 -9.49 -23.32
N ARG A 228 -3.28 -10.19 -23.77
CA ARG A 228 -3.32 -11.05 -24.95
C ARG A 228 -4.50 -12.04 -24.90
N PRO A 229 -5.25 -12.24 -26.00
CA PRO A 229 -6.45 -13.07 -26.02
C PRO A 229 -6.18 -14.57 -25.82
N ASP A 230 -4.93 -14.99 -25.94
CA ASP A 230 -4.44 -16.36 -25.73
C ASP A 230 -3.61 -16.48 -24.44
N LEU A 231 -3.87 -15.64 -23.43
CA LEU A 231 -3.08 -15.54 -22.20
C LEU A 231 -2.82 -16.92 -21.58
N TYR A 232 -3.86 -17.75 -21.44
CA TYR A 232 -3.78 -19.11 -20.90
C TYR A 232 -3.87 -20.18 -22.00
N GLY A 233 -3.45 -19.85 -23.23
CA GLY A 233 -3.49 -20.76 -24.37
C GLY A 233 -4.91 -20.96 -24.94
N PRO A 234 -5.16 -22.10 -25.63
CA PRO A 234 -6.43 -22.37 -26.31
C PRO A 234 -7.69 -22.35 -25.42
N ASN A 235 -7.50 -22.55 -24.11
CA ASN A 235 -8.57 -22.59 -23.11
C ASN A 235 -8.95 -21.21 -22.57
N THR A 236 -8.22 -20.14 -22.94
CA THR A 236 -8.48 -18.78 -22.46
C THR A 236 -9.95 -18.42 -22.66
N GLU A 237 -10.65 -18.15 -21.56
CA GLU A 237 -12.06 -17.73 -21.51
C GLU A 237 -13.05 -18.68 -22.24
N LYS A 238 -12.70 -19.96 -22.40
CA LYS A 238 -13.58 -20.95 -23.05
C LYS A 238 -14.63 -21.56 -22.12
N ASN A 239 -14.35 -21.58 -20.81
CA ASN A 239 -15.25 -22.15 -19.81
C ASN A 239 -15.65 -21.08 -18.78
N ALA A 240 -16.91 -20.65 -18.83
CA ALA A 240 -17.43 -19.60 -17.96
C ALA A 240 -17.46 -19.98 -16.47
N SER A 241 -17.39 -21.28 -16.12
CA SER A 241 -17.37 -21.76 -14.74
C SER A 241 -15.97 -22.04 -14.21
N ASP A 242 -14.95 -22.09 -15.09
CA ASP A 242 -13.55 -22.26 -14.70
C ASP A 242 -12.79 -20.95 -14.83
N PHE A 243 -12.83 -20.17 -13.76
CA PHE A 243 -12.23 -18.83 -13.71
C PHE A 243 -10.70 -18.83 -13.78
N TYR A 244 -10.04 -19.99 -13.66
CA TYR A 244 -8.58 -20.05 -13.77
C TYR A 244 -8.08 -19.53 -15.12
N TYR A 245 -8.75 -19.92 -16.21
CA TYR A 245 -8.40 -19.55 -17.58
C TYR A 245 -8.97 -18.20 -18.03
N ASN A 246 -9.59 -17.43 -17.13
CA ASN A 246 -10.11 -16.10 -17.44
C ASN A 246 -9.02 -15.05 -17.28
N ARG A 247 -8.91 -14.13 -18.23
CA ARG A 247 -8.03 -12.97 -18.05
C ARG A 247 -8.60 -12.10 -16.92
N PRO A 248 -7.74 -11.47 -16.10
CA PRO A 248 -8.20 -10.43 -15.18
C PRO A 248 -9.01 -9.37 -15.93
N ARG A 249 -10.22 -9.12 -15.42
CA ARG A 249 -11.19 -8.20 -16.04
C ARG A 249 -12.08 -7.48 -15.03
N TRP A 250 -12.24 -8.05 -13.84
CA TRP A 250 -13.24 -7.63 -12.87
C TRP A 250 -12.59 -6.98 -11.65
N LEU A 251 -13.31 -6.14 -10.94
CA LEU A 251 -12.80 -5.50 -9.71
C LEU A 251 -12.51 -6.57 -8.66
N ASN A 252 -11.37 -6.44 -8.02
CA ASN A 252 -11.13 -6.97 -6.69
C ASN A 252 -11.06 -5.81 -5.67
N GLY A 253 -11.91 -5.85 -4.64
CA GLY A 253 -12.00 -4.82 -3.60
C GLY A 253 -10.89 -4.86 -2.54
N GLY A 254 -9.77 -5.52 -2.84
CA GLY A 254 -8.61 -5.64 -1.98
C GLY A 254 -7.61 -4.49 -2.08
N MET A 255 -7.71 -3.68 -3.13
CA MET A 255 -6.83 -2.53 -3.35
C MET A 255 -7.56 -1.46 -4.16
N TYR A 256 -7.43 -0.20 -3.72
CA TYR A 256 -7.82 1.00 -4.45
C TYR A 256 -6.74 2.05 -4.31
N MET A 257 -6.35 2.67 -5.41
CA MET A 257 -5.31 3.69 -5.43
C MET A 257 -5.70 4.84 -6.35
N GLY A 258 -5.68 6.07 -5.87
CA GLY A 258 -6.05 7.22 -6.69
C GLY A 258 -5.98 8.55 -5.95
N PRO A 259 -6.22 9.68 -6.65
CA PRO A 259 -6.25 10.99 -6.02
C PRO A 259 -7.32 11.03 -4.94
N ALA A 260 -7.04 11.69 -3.81
CA ALA A 260 -7.92 11.77 -2.66
C ALA A 260 -9.30 12.32 -3.05
N GLY A 261 -9.33 13.34 -3.91
CA GLY A 261 -10.56 13.92 -4.45
C GLY A 261 -11.42 12.94 -5.24
N ASP A 262 -10.80 12.21 -6.17
CA ASP A 262 -11.49 11.24 -7.03
C ASP A 262 -12.01 10.07 -6.18
N MET A 263 -11.17 9.56 -5.27
CA MET A 263 -11.54 8.52 -4.30
C MET A 263 -12.71 8.98 -3.42
N ARG A 264 -12.68 10.21 -2.91
CA ARG A 264 -13.75 10.78 -2.06
C ARG A 264 -15.07 10.85 -2.80
N ARG A 265 -15.07 11.31 -4.06
CA ARG A 265 -16.29 11.37 -4.88
C ARG A 265 -16.87 9.98 -5.15
N LEU A 266 -16.04 9.01 -5.53
CA LEU A 266 -16.48 7.64 -5.79
C LEU A 266 -17.07 7.00 -4.53
N PHE A 267 -16.35 7.03 -3.41
CA PHE A 267 -16.75 6.32 -2.19
C PHE A 267 -17.91 7.01 -1.46
N ARG A 268 -18.04 8.35 -1.53
CA ARG A 268 -19.25 9.03 -1.04
C ARG A 268 -20.48 8.56 -1.79
N ARG A 269 -20.40 8.45 -3.11
CA ARG A 269 -21.51 7.90 -3.88
C ARG A 269 -21.81 6.45 -3.50
N ALA A 270 -20.77 5.64 -3.30
CA ALA A 270 -20.94 4.25 -2.85
C ALA A 270 -21.62 4.18 -1.48
N MET A 271 -21.30 5.10 -0.57
CA MET A 271 -21.94 5.23 0.73
C MET A 271 -23.41 5.65 0.61
N GLU A 272 -23.73 6.64 -0.21
CA GLU A 272 -25.12 7.07 -0.48
C GLU A 272 -25.97 5.90 -1.01
N ASP A 273 -25.48 5.19 -2.02
CA ASP A 273 -26.21 4.04 -2.60
C ASP A 273 -26.33 2.88 -1.60
N MET A 274 -25.31 2.67 -0.76
CA MET A 274 -25.33 1.67 0.31
C MET A 274 -26.38 2.03 1.38
N GLU A 275 -26.42 3.28 1.84
CA GLU A 275 -27.37 3.76 2.84
C GLU A 275 -28.81 3.69 2.33
N ALA A 276 -29.04 4.07 1.07
CA ALA A 276 -30.34 3.94 0.42
C ALA A 276 -30.78 2.47 0.37
N GLY A 277 -29.91 1.56 -0.08
CA GLY A 277 -30.21 0.13 -0.13
C GLY A 277 -30.51 -0.47 1.25
N ILE A 278 -29.77 -0.08 2.29
CA ILE A 278 -30.05 -0.49 3.68
C ILE A 278 -31.40 0.07 4.15
N GLY A 279 -31.70 1.33 3.83
CA GLY A 279 -32.97 1.98 4.19
C GLY A 279 -34.20 1.31 3.57
N GLU A 280 -34.05 0.79 2.35
CA GLU A 280 -35.08 0.04 1.62
C GLU A 280 -35.15 -1.44 2.02
N GLY A 281 -34.26 -1.90 2.91
CA GLY A 281 -34.24 -3.28 3.41
C GLY A 281 -33.58 -4.28 2.46
N PHE A 282 -32.74 -3.83 1.52
CA PHE A 282 -31.97 -4.73 0.68
C PHE A 282 -30.83 -5.40 1.46
N PRO A 283 -30.59 -6.71 1.24
CA PRO A 283 -29.51 -7.44 1.87
C PRO A 283 -28.18 -7.14 1.18
N LEU A 284 -27.58 -6.00 1.48
CA LEU A 284 -26.26 -5.64 0.97
C LEU A 284 -25.19 -6.50 1.66
N ARG A 285 -24.34 -7.17 0.86
CA ARG A 285 -23.39 -8.17 1.38
C ARG A 285 -21.95 -8.04 0.91
N SER A 286 -21.66 -7.10 0.02
CA SER A 286 -20.36 -6.99 -0.62
C SER A 286 -19.99 -5.53 -0.89
N GLU A 287 -18.91 -5.06 -0.28
CA GLU A 287 -18.32 -3.75 -0.59
C GLU A 287 -17.82 -3.70 -2.05
N GLN A 288 -17.06 -4.72 -2.48
CA GLN A 288 -16.70 -4.91 -3.88
C GLN A 288 -17.91 -4.88 -4.82
N GLY A 289 -19.05 -5.42 -4.39
CA GLY A 289 -20.29 -5.36 -5.17
C GLY A 289 -20.85 -3.95 -5.29
N GLN A 290 -20.88 -3.20 -4.20
CA GLN A 290 -21.34 -1.81 -4.18
C GLN A 290 -20.49 -0.92 -5.09
N VAL A 291 -19.17 -0.99 -4.95
CA VAL A 291 -18.24 -0.24 -5.82
C VAL A 291 -18.33 -0.75 -7.26
N GLY A 292 -18.43 -2.07 -7.46
CA GLY A 292 -18.61 -2.70 -8.77
C GLY A 292 -19.85 -2.21 -9.53
N ASN A 293 -20.97 -2.02 -8.84
CA ASN A 293 -22.21 -1.48 -9.43
C ASN A 293 -22.04 -0.04 -9.93
N LEU A 294 -21.31 0.80 -9.20
CA LEU A 294 -20.95 2.15 -9.65
C LEU A 294 -20.10 2.13 -10.90
N ILE A 295 -19.12 1.22 -10.96
CA ILE A 295 -18.25 1.08 -12.13
C ILE A 295 -19.04 0.55 -13.32
N GLY A 296 -19.97 -0.39 -13.11
CA GLY A 296 -20.90 -0.83 -14.14
C GLY A 296 -21.68 0.34 -14.74
N ARG A 297 -22.19 1.26 -13.90
CA ARG A 297 -22.85 2.49 -14.36
C ARG A 297 -21.90 3.45 -15.08
N GLN A 298 -20.67 3.63 -14.59
CA GLN A 298 -19.64 4.40 -15.28
C GLN A 298 -19.41 3.85 -16.69
N GLU A 299 -19.25 2.54 -16.86
CA GLU A 299 -18.96 1.96 -18.17
C GLU A 299 -20.15 2.05 -19.12
N VAL A 300 -21.39 1.88 -18.64
CA VAL A 300 -22.61 2.19 -19.41
C VAL A 300 -22.60 3.65 -19.87
N TRP A 301 -22.28 4.58 -18.96
CA TRP A 301 -22.16 6.01 -19.28
C TRP A 301 -21.06 6.28 -20.32
N ARG A 302 -19.90 5.63 -20.21
CA ARG A 302 -18.79 5.72 -21.19
C ARG A 302 -19.20 5.18 -22.55
N GLU A 303 -19.89 4.06 -22.62
CA GLU A 303 -20.43 3.51 -23.87
C GLU A 303 -21.42 4.47 -24.53
N TRP A 304 -22.28 5.10 -23.74
CA TRP A 304 -23.23 6.12 -24.20
C TRP A 304 -22.50 7.33 -24.80
N GLN A 305 -21.53 7.89 -24.07
CA GLN A 305 -20.71 9.02 -24.53
C GLN A 305 -20.03 8.73 -25.88
N ARG A 306 -19.44 7.54 -26.06
CA ARG A 306 -18.74 7.18 -27.31
C ARG A 306 -19.69 7.08 -28.51
N LYS A 307 -20.85 6.44 -28.31
CA LYS A 307 -21.76 6.09 -29.41
C LYS A 307 -22.60 7.28 -29.88
N ASN A 308 -22.79 8.32 -29.05
CA ASN A 308 -23.63 9.50 -29.32
C ASN A 308 -25.01 9.12 -29.91
N ARG A 309 -25.53 7.94 -29.54
CA ARG A 309 -26.69 7.26 -30.14
C ARG A 309 -27.72 6.98 -29.05
N MET A 310 -28.57 7.97 -28.80
CA MET A 310 -29.88 7.78 -28.20
C MET A 310 -30.66 6.80 -29.09
N LYS A 311 -30.72 5.52 -28.71
CA LYS A 311 -31.50 4.50 -29.43
C LYS A 311 -32.33 3.60 -28.52
N SER A 312 -32.34 3.86 -27.22
CA SER A 312 -33.17 3.12 -26.28
C SER A 312 -33.66 4.04 -25.18
N ASP A 313 -34.98 4.10 -25.02
CA ASP A 313 -35.66 4.78 -23.91
C ASP A 313 -35.28 4.16 -22.54
N GLU A 314 -34.71 2.93 -22.51
CA GLU A 314 -34.24 2.28 -21.27
C GLU A 314 -32.99 2.93 -20.66
N LEU A 315 -32.16 3.60 -21.46
CA LEU A 315 -30.90 4.19 -20.99
C LEU A 315 -31.02 5.68 -20.64
N GLU A 316 -32.06 6.37 -21.10
CA GLU A 316 -32.25 7.80 -20.82
C GLU A 316 -32.46 8.05 -19.30
N GLY A 317 -33.13 7.13 -18.60
CA GLY A 317 -33.28 7.16 -17.14
C GLY A 317 -32.07 6.68 -16.33
N LEU A 318 -31.04 6.11 -16.97
CA LEU A 318 -29.82 5.59 -16.33
C LEU A 318 -28.61 6.53 -16.46
N VAL A 319 -28.74 7.63 -17.21
CA VAL A 319 -27.65 8.53 -17.61
C VAL A 319 -28.06 10.00 -17.40
N ASP A 320 -29.02 10.25 -16.52
CA ASP A 320 -29.44 11.59 -16.09
C ASP A 320 -28.34 12.33 -15.29
N GLN A 321 -27.29 11.61 -14.90
CA GLN A 321 -26.16 12.09 -14.10
C GLN A 321 -24.82 11.72 -14.74
N ASN A 322 -23.77 12.48 -14.39
CA ASN A 322 -22.40 12.16 -14.78
C ASN A 322 -21.84 11.05 -13.88
N PHE A 323 -21.61 9.86 -14.45
CA PHE A 323 -21.04 8.70 -13.76
C PHE A 323 -19.53 8.50 -13.99
N GLU A 324 -18.82 9.51 -14.48
CA GLU A 324 -17.37 9.45 -14.64
C GLU A 324 -16.66 9.70 -13.29
N TYR A 325 -16.27 8.61 -12.62
CA TYR A 325 -15.52 8.63 -11.36
C TYR A 325 -14.01 8.42 -11.57
N HIS A 326 -13.56 8.45 -12.82
CA HIS A 326 -12.19 8.19 -13.23
C HIS A 326 -11.67 6.80 -12.84
N PHE A 327 -12.57 5.83 -12.71
CA PHE A 327 -12.21 4.49 -12.27
C PHE A 327 -11.65 3.62 -13.40
N GLY A 328 -10.68 2.77 -13.06
CA GLY A 328 -10.31 1.60 -13.86
C GLY A 328 -9.44 0.61 -13.10
N LEU A 329 -8.82 -0.33 -13.83
CA LEU A 329 -8.26 -1.56 -13.27
C LEU A 329 -6.80 -1.78 -13.62
N ASP A 330 -6.08 -2.41 -12.70
CA ASP A 330 -4.75 -3.01 -12.88
C ASP A 330 -4.87 -4.38 -13.58
N TYR A 331 -5.24 -4.37 -14.87
CA TYR A 331 -5.46 -5.60 -15.65
C TYR A 331 -4.24 -6.52 -15.69
N SER A 332 -3.04 -5.96 -15.78
CA SER A 332 -1.78 -6.71 -15.84
C SER A 332 -1.26 -7.12 -14.47
N GLN A 333 -1.98 -6.79 -13.38
CA GLN A 333 -1.57 -7.08 -12.02
C GLN A 333 -0.14 -6.60 -11.72
N GLU A 334 0.20 -5.41 -12.18
CA GLU A 334 1.52 -4.78 -11.98
C GLU A 334 1.66 -4.20 -10.58
N ILE A 335 0.55 -3.74 -10.01
CA ILE A 335 0.48 -3.21 -8.66
C ILE A 335 0.06 -4.33 -7.71
N SER A 336 -1.07 -5.00 -7.96
CA SER A 336 -1.63 -6.00 -7.05
C SER A 336 -1.90 -7.35 -7.71
N GLY A 337 -1.02 -8.32 -7.44
CA GLY A 337 -1.18 -9.72 -7.84
C GLY A 337 -2.21 -10.46 -7.01
N GLN A 338 -3.11 -11.19 -7.65
CA GLN A 338 -4.19 -11.91 -6.97
C GLN A 338 -3.84 -13.39 -6.82
N VAL A 339 -3.86 -13.91 -5.60
CA VAL A 339 -3.58 -15.33 -5.37
C VAL A 339 -4.83 -16.19 -5.61
N LYS A 340 -6.04 -15.65 -5.67
CA LYS A 340 -7.27 -16.42 -5.96
C LYS A 340 -7.39 -16.80 -7.45
N TYR A 341 -7.93 -17.99 -7.73
CA TYR A 341 -8.10 -18.55 -9.10
C TYR A 341 -6.78 -18.75 -9.87
N THR A 342 -5.73 -19.10 -9.14
CA THR A 342 -4.38 -19.34 -9.67
C THR A 342 -3.99 -20.81 -9.70
N ALA A 343 -4.69 -21.69 -8.96
CA ALA A 343 -4.38 -23.12 -8.92
C ALA A 343 -4.72 -23.82 -10.23
N ILE A 344 -3.74 -24.54 -10.77
CA ILE A 344 -3.88 -25.38 -11.96
C ILE A 344 -4.06 -26.82 -11.53
N ASN A 345 -3.19 -27.27 -10.63
CA ASN A 345 -3.25 -28.60 -10.06
C ASN A 345 -2.85 -28.55 -8.60
N ARG A 346 -3.85 -28.58 -7.72
CA ARG A 346 -3.66 -28.50 -6.27
C ARG A 346 -2.94 -29.71 -5.69
N THR A 347 -3.04 -30.88 -6.34
CA THR A 347 -2.43 -32.12 -5.85
C THR A 347 -0.91 -32.08 -5.88
N ILE A 348 -0.34 -31.29 -6.81
CA ILE A 348 1.11 -31.11 -6.98
C ILE A 348 1.57 -29.67 -6.68
N ASP A 349 0.73 -28.88 -6.00
CA ASP A 349 0.97 -27.47 -5.67
C ASP A 349 1.38 -26.60 -6.90
N LEU A 350 0.74 -26.81 -8.06
CA LEU A 350 1.03 -26.06 -9.30
C LEU A 350 0.06 -24.89 -9.52
N TYR A 351 0.61 -23.68 -9.69
CA TYR A 351 -0.08 -22.39 -9.77
C TYR A 351 0.49 -21.51 -10.89
N ASP A 352 -0.26 -20.50 -11.32
CA ASP A 352 0.19 -19.51 -12.32
C ASP A 352 1.36 -18.64 -11.85
N ALA A 353 1.56 -18.52 -10.53
CA ALA A 353 2.58 -17.70 -9.91
C ALA A 353 3.26 -18.40 -8.72
N ASP A 354 4.54 -18.07 -8.50
CA ASP A 354 5.33 -18.53 -7.34
C ASP A 354 6.45 -17.53 -7.02
N PHE A 355 7.08 -17.70 -5.85
CA PHE A 355 8.29 -16.98 -5.45
C PHE A 355 9.52 -17.60 -6.14
N VAL A 356 10.20 -16.81 -6.98
CA VAL A 356 11.36 -17.28 -7.74
C VAL A 356 12.43 -16.18 -7.86
N PRO A 357 13.74 -16.50 -7.73
CA PRO A 357 14.81 -15.60 -8.13
C PRO A 357 14.77 -15.38 -9.65
N LEU A 358 14.74 -14.11 -10.08
CA LEU A 358 14.63 -13.78 -11.52
C LEU A 358 15.91 -14.08 -12.32
N SER A 359 17.03 -14.35 -11.64
CA SER A 359 18.26 -14.89 -12.25
C SER A 359 18.20 -16.39 -12.53
N ASP A 360 17.30 -17.15 -11.89
CA ASP A 360 17.21 -18.60 -12.05
C ASP A 360 16.42 -18.97 -13.33
N LYS A 361 17.09 -18.81 -14.47
CA LYS A 361 16.52 -19.09 -15.79
C LYS A 361 16.05 -20.54 -15.93
N GLU A 362 16.78 -21.49 -15.33
CA GLU A 362 16.43 -22.90 -15.43
C GLU A 362 15.14 -23.21 -14.66
N ALA A 363 14.97 -22.66 -13.45
CA ALA A 363 13.72 -22.78 -12.72
C ALA A 363 12.55 -22.12 -13.45
N ILE A 364 12.77 -20.95 -14.02
CA ILE A 364 11.75 -20.23 -14.78
C ILE A 364 11.31 -21.01 -16.02
N GLU A 365 12.27 -21.56 -16.78
CA GLU A 365 12.00 -22.38 -17.97
C GLU A 365 11.26 -23.66 -17.60
N ARG A 366 11.70 -24.36 -16.54
CA ARG A 366 11.09 -25.59 -16.06
C ARG A 366 9.65 -25.37 -15.61
N HIS A 367 9.40 -24.31 -14.83
CA HIS A 367 8.06 -23.96 -14.37
C HIS A 367 7.18 -23.52 -15.54
N SER A 368 7.67 -22.63 -16.42
CA SER A 368 6.95 -22.21 -17.63
C SER A 368 6.55 -23.41 -18.49
N LYS A 369 7.46 -24.37 -18.68
CA LYS A 369 7.16 -25.61 -19.41
C LYS A 369 6.11 -26.47 -18.72
N ALA A 370 6.15 -26.59 -17.38
CA ALA A 370 5.13 -27.32 -16.61
C ALA A 370 3.73 -26.66 -16.74
N LEU A 371 3.69 -25.34 -16.95
CA LEU A 371 2.48 -24.56 -17.21
C LEU A 371 2.04 -24.57 -18.69
N GLY A 372 2.84 -25.16 -19.59
CA GLY A 372 2.58 -25.13 -21.03
C GLY A 372 2.85 -23.77 -21.69
N ILE A 373 3.69 -22.93 -21.09
CA ILE A 373 4.02 -21.58 -21.56
C ILE A 373 5.28 -21.65 -22.43
N LEU A 374 5.12 -21.40 -23.73
CA LEU A 374 6.22 -21.27 -24.69
C LEU A 374 5.93 -20.10 -25.66
N PRO A 375 6.88 -19.16 -25.88
CA PRO A 375 8.15 -19.00 -25.15
C PRO A 375 7.93 -18.54 -23.70
N VAL A 376 8.98 -18.62 -22.87
CA VAL A 376 9.02 -18.04 -21.52
C VAL A 376 8.65 -16.56 -21.59
N ARG A 377 7.82 -16.10 -20.64
CA ARG A 377 7.32 -14.72 -20.59
C ARG A 377 7.94 -13.87 -19.48
N LEU A 378 8.49 -14.51 -18.44
CA LEU A 378 9.19 -13.82 -17.35
C LEU A 378 10.64 -13.55 -17.78
N MET A 379 10.94 -12.31 -18.18
CA MET A 379 12.17 -11.94 -18.88
C MET A 379 13.28 -11.39 -17.97
N GLY A 380 13.34 -11.85 -16.72
CA GLY A 380 14.29 -11.36 -15.70
C GLY A 380 13.75 -10.16 -14.91
N VAL A 381 14.65 -9.38 -14.31
CA VAL A 381 14.30 -8.23 -13.46
C VAL A 381 13.72 -7.10 -14.31
N PRO A 382 12.51 -6.61 -14.01
CA PRO A 382 11.92 -5.45 -14.68
C PRO A 382 12.78 -4.18 -14.57
N ASP A 383 12.73 -3.31 -15.60
CA ASP A 383 13.55 -2.10 -15.67
C ASP A 383 13.29 -1.11 -14.54
N ASP A 384 12.04 -0.97 -14.10
CA ASP A 384 11.65 -0.14 -12.97
C ASP A 384 12.27 -0.65 -11.66
N LEU A 385 12.33 -1.96 -11.49
CA LEU A 385 12.94 -2.61 -10.34
C LEU A 385 14.47 -2.51 -10.36
N ASN A 386 15.11 -2.67 -11.53
CA ASN A 386 16.55 -2.46 -11.71
C ASN A 386 17.01 -1.03 -11.35
N LYS A 387 16.12 -0.04 -11.54
CA LYS A 387 16.38 1.37 -11.20
C LYS A 387 15.97 1.73 -9.78
N SER A 388 15.20 0.87 -9.11
CA SER A 388 14.73 1.09 -7.76
C SER A 388 15.82 0.78 -6.73
N ARG A 389 15.60 1.25 -5.51
CA ARG A 389 16.46 0.90 -4.38
C ARG A 389 16.22 -0.55 -3.98
N ASN A 390 17.30 -1.26 -3.67
CA ASN A 390 17.21 -2.53 -2.94
C ASN A 390 17.36 -2.27 -1.42
N PRO A 391 16.33 -2.53 -0.59
CA PRO A 391 16.43 -2.30 0.85
C PRO A 391 17.50 -3.13 1.56
N LEU A 392 17.86 -4.32 1.05
CA LEU A 392 18.94 -5.11 1.64
C LEU A 392 20.35 -4.59 1.29
N ALA A 393 20.49 -3.71 0.30
CA ALA A 393 21.78 -3.11 -0.04
C ALA A 393 22.37 -2.28 1.11
N GLU A 394 21.54 -1.89 2.10
CA GLU A 394 21.97 -1.27 3.35
C GLU A 394 22.83 -2.22 4.22
N PHE A 395 22.56 -3.52 4.17
CA PHE A 395 23.25 -4.55 4.96
C PHE A 395 24.31 -5.30 4.14
N ASP A 396 24.00 -5.56 2.88
CA ASP A 396 24.86 -6.28 1.95
C ASP A 396 24.73 -5.69 0.54
N LYS A 397 25.74 -4.91 0.15
CA LYS A 397 25.81 -4.24 -1.15
C LYS A 397 25.89 -5.19 -2.35
N THR A 398 26.14 -6.48 -2.13
CA THR A 398 26.21 -7.47 -3.20
C THR A 398 24.83 -7.98 -3.60
N VAL A 399 23.81 -7.80 -2.74
CA VAL A 399 22.47 -8.32 -3.01
C VAL A 399 21.79 -7.53 -4.11
N THR A 400 21.26 -8.25 -5.09
CA THR A 400 20.53 -7.69 -6.22
C THR A 400 19.09 -8.20 -6.27
N TRP A 401 18.21 -7.44 -6.92
CA TRP A 401 16.82 -7.87 -7.17
C TRP A 401 16.72 -9.18 -7.94
N SER A 402 17.72 -9.55 -8.74
CA SER A 402 17.70 -10.79 -9.50
C SER A 402 17.81 -12.05 -8.64
N GLU A 403 18.49 -11.96 -7.50
CA GLU A 403 18.74 -13.11 -6.62
C GLU A 403 17.65 -13.27 -5.54
N MET A 404 16.91 -12.20 -5.25
CA MET A 404 15.82 -12.22 -4.29
C MET A 404 14.62 -13.01 -4.83
N PRO A 405 14.03 -13.92 -4.04
CA PRO A 405 12.80 -14.60 -4.44
C PRO A 405 11.64 -13.60 -4.50
N LEU A 406 11.09 -13.41 -5.68
CA LEU A 406 9.96 -12.53 -5.95
C LEU A 406 8.77 -13.36 -6.43
N TYR A 407 7.59 -13.12 -5.84
CA TYR A 407 6.33 -13.61 -6.37
C TYR A 407 6.15 -13.05 -7.78
N ALA A 408 6.07 -13.94 -8.77
CA ALA A 408 5.97 -13.60 -10.18
C ALA A 408 4.89 -14.45 -10.85
N ASP A 409 4.05 -13.82 -11.67
CA ASP A 409 3.07 -14.50 -12.54
C ASP A 409 3.74 -14.91 -13.86
N PHE A 410 3.71 -16.19 -14.17
CA PHE A 410 4.37 -16.75 -15.34
C PHE A 410 3.56 -16.59 -16.64
N PHE A 411 2.23 -16.44 -16.55
CA PHE A 411 1.37 -16.24 -17.72
C PHE A 411 1.36 -14.77 -18.16
N ILE A 412 1.21 -13.84 -17.24
CA ILE A 412 1.28 -12.40 -17.50
C ILE A 412 2.74 -12.00 -17.73
N GLY A 413 3.69 -12.64 -17.05
CA GLY A 413 5.11 -12.30 -17.09
C GLY A 413 5.44 -11.09 -16.21
N GLN A 414 4.74 -10.96 -15.07
CA GLN A 414 4.78 -9.76 -14.23
C GLN A 414 5.14 -10.09 -12.78
N VAL A 415 5.92 -9.20 -12.17
CA VAL A 415 6.21 -9.22 -10.72
C VAL A 415 5.40 -8.09 -10.09
N PRO A 416 4.34 -8.34 -9.30
CA PRO A 416 3.53 -7.30 -8.69
C PRO A 416 4.26 -6.58 -7.53
N ALA A 417 3.85 -5.34 -7.25
CA ALA A 417 4.32 -4.60 -6.08
C ALA A 417 3.71 -5.12 -4.76
N ILE A 418 2.50 -5.66 -4.84
CA ILE A 418 1.69 -6.16 -3.74
C ILE A 418 1.15 -7.55 -4.10
N VAL A 419 1.17 -8.46 -3.14
CA VAL A 419 0.57 -9.80 -3.26
C VAL A 419 -0.67 -9.88 -2.37
N HIS A 420 -1.84 -10.11 -2.97
CA HIS A 420 -3.11 -10.26 -2.26
C HIS A 420 -3.48 -11.74 -2.10
N HIS A 421 -3.38 -12.25 -0.87
CA HIS A 421 -3.70 -13.61 -0.46
C HIS A 421 -5.21 -13.83 -0.23
N ASN A 422 -6.03 -13.30 -1.14
CA ASN A 422 -7.50 -13.41 -1.15
C ASN A 422 -8.05 -14.81 -1.48
N GLY A 423 -7.16 -15.76 -1.77
CA GLY A 423 -7.43 -17.19 -1.94
C GLY A 423 -6.47 -18.03 -1.10
N TYR A 424 -6.81 -19.31 -0.88
CA TYR A 424 -5.95 -20.28 -0.19
C TYR A 424 -5.42 -19.79 1.16
N LYS A 425 -6.33 -19.36 2.06
CA LYS A 425 -6.05 -18.61 3.30
C LYS A 425 -4.88 -19.13 4.16
N GLY A 426 -4.60 -20.44 4.16
CA GLY A 426 -3.48 -21.05 4.90
C GLY A 426 -2.10 -20.63 4.39
N ARG A 427 -1.99 -20.18 3.13
CA ARG A 427 -0.75 -19.65 2.56
C ARG A 427 -0.23 -18.42 3.29
N ARG A 428 -1.11 -17.64 3.93
CA ARG A 428 -0.71 -16.52 4.79
C ARG A 428 0.17 -16.95 5.97
N GLN A 429 0.17 -18.23 6.32
CA GLN A 429 1.02 -18.81 7.35
C GLN A 429 2.17 -19.62 6.73
N THR A 430 1.88 -20.44 5.72
CA THR A 430 2.85 -21.39 5.15
C THR A 430 3.78 -20.80 4.11
N TRP A 431 3.49 -19.61 3.58
CA TRP A 431 4.34 -18.89 2.64
C TRP A 431 4.99 -17.65 3.24
N TRP A 432 4.72 -17.33 4.50
CA TRP A 432 5.22 -16.08 5.10
C TRP A 432 6.74 -16.03 5.20
N ASP A 433 7.40 -17.18 5.17
CA ASP A 433 8.85 -17.35 5.13
C ASP A 433 9.48 -17.22 3.72
N ARG A 434 8.66 -17.05 2.67
CA ARG A 434 9.12 -16.96 1.28
C ARG A 434 9.52 -15.56 0.80
N PRO A 435 8.84 -14.45 1.20
CA PRO A 435 9.26 -13.11 0.81
C PRO A 435 10.71 -12.85 1.21
N TRP A 436 11.47 -12.24 0.30
CA TRP A 436 12.90 -11.97 0.46
C TRP A 436 13.26 -11.20 1.75
N TYR A 437 12.36 -10.37 2.27
CA TYR A 437 12.60 -9.58 3.48
C TYR A 437 12.35 -10.36 4.77
N HIS A 438 11.75 -11.55 4.74
CA HIS A 438 11.25 -12.22 5.95
C HIS A 438 12.32 -12.33 7.05
N GLN A 439 13.52 -12.80 6.71
CA GLN A 439 14.62 -12.98 7.67
C GLN A 439 15.23 -11.65 8.17
N HIS A 440 14.99 -10.56 7.47
CA HIS A 440 15.54 -9.22 7.76
C HIS A 440 14.45 -8.24 8.21
N LEU A 441 13.20 -8.68 8.36
CA LEU A 441 12.05 -7.79 8.51
C LEU A 441 12.18 -6.89 9.74
N ARG A 442 12.64 -7.45 10.88
CA ARG A 442 12.88 -6.67 12.10
C ARG A 442 13.94 -5.59 11.89
N GLU A 443 15.04 -5.94 11.21
CA GLU A 443 16.17 -5.05 10.94
C GLU A 443 15.78 -3.92 9.97
N LEU A 444 14.97 -4.24 8.96
CA LEU A 444 14.45 -3.30 7.97
C LEU A 444 13.45 -2.31 8.59
N VAL A 445 12.58 -2.76 9.48
CA VAL A 445 11.49 -1.94 10.04
C VAL A 445 11.98 -1.04 11.17
N THR A 446 12.82 -1.55 12.08
CA THR A 446 13.22 -0.81 13.30
C THR A 446 13.68 0.63 13.03
N PRO A 447 14.60 0.91 12.09
CA PRO A 447 15.00 2.28 11.78
C PRO A 447 13.87 3.10 11.16
N ARG A 448 12.91 2.46 10.48
CA ARG A 448 11.76 3.09 9.82
C ARG A 448 10.64 3.45 10.78
N LEU A 449 10.74 3.19 12.08
CA LEU A 449 9.77 3.66 13.09
C LEU A 449 10.13 5.02 13.70
N LYS A 450 11.39 5.44 13.55
CA LYS A 450 11.90 6.73 14.02
C LYS A 450 11.25 7.89 13.24
N PRO A 451 11.29 9.12 13.78
CA PRO A 451 10.95 10.35 13.04
C PRO A 451 11.42 10.33 11.59
N TYR A 452 10.52 10.62 10.64
CA TYR A 452 10.88 10.74 9.23
C TYR A 452 11.40 12.16 8.92
N PRO A 453 12.53 12.31 8.21
CA PRO A 453 12.98 13.62 7.74
C PRO A 453 11.94 14.26 6.81
N THR A 454 11.49 15.48 7.12
CA THR A 454 10.46 16.18 6.32
C THR A 454 11.02 16.86 5.07
N ASP A 455 12.32 16.78 4.85
CA ASP A 455 13.07 17.38 3.74
C ASP A 455 13.34 16.41 2.58
N GLU A 456 13.03 15.11 2.75
CA GLU A 456 13.21 14.07 1.74
C GLU A 456 11.87 13.46 1.26
N PRO A 457 11.57 13.45 -0.05
CA PRO A 457 10.37 12.77 -0.55
C PRO A 457 10.48 11.25 -0.37
N LEU A 458 9.34 10.57 -0.27
CA LEU A 458 9.25 9.11 -0.32
C LEU A 458 9.74 8.56 -1.68
N ALA A 459 9.42 9.28 -2.75
CA ALA A 459 9.83 8.94 -4.11
C ALA A 459 9.72 10.14 -5.05
N THR A 460 10.53 10.16 -6.10
CA THR A 460 10.35 11.04 -7.25
C THR A 460 10.10 10.19 -8.49
N VAL A 461 8.99 10.43 -9.19
CA VAL A 461 8.58 9.62 -10.35
C VAL A 461 8.41 10.47 -11.60
N LEU A 462 8.81 9.93 -12.74
CA LEU A 462 8.64 10.54 -14.05
C LEU A 462 7.22 10.31 -14.57
N THR A 463 6.54 11.39 -14.97
CA THR A 463 5.17 11.38 -15.48
C THR A 463 5.06 12.18 -16.76
N GLY A 464 4.94 11.53 -17.93
CA GLY A 464 4.56 12.20 -19.19
C GLY A 464 5.39 13.44 -19.59
N GLY A 465 6.67 13.50 -19.20
CA GLY A 465 7.57 14.62 -19.48
C GLY A 465 7.84 15.59 -18.32
N SER A 466 7.29 15.33 -17.13
CA SER A 466 7.61 16.03 -15.88
C SER A 466 7.99 15.07 -14.76
N GLN A 467 8.40 15.60 -13.61
CA GLN A 467 8.58 14.83 -12.38
C GLN A 467 7.54 15.22 -11.32
N VAL A 468 7.10 14.23 -10.54
CA VAL A 468 6.26 14.40 -9.35
C VAL A 468 7.01 13.84 -8.14
N ARG A 469 7.10 14.62 -7.07
CA ARG A 469 7.65 14.19 -5.79
C ARG A 469 6.51 13.80 -4.86
N TYR A 470 6.62 12.62 -4.25
CA TYR A 470 5.66 12.12 -3.29
C TYR A 470 6.23 12.22 -1.88
N TRP A 471 5.46 12.79 -0.96
CA TRP A 471 5.84 13.04 0.42
C TRP A 471 4.94 12.24 1.37
N GLY A 472 5.46 11.88 2.53
CA GLY A 472 4.62 11.44 3.65
C GLY A 472 3.82 12.62 4.21
N VAL A 473 2.80 12.33 5.01
CA VAL A 473 2.12 13.37 5.78
C VAL A 473 3.04 13.88 6.91
N SER A 474 2.93 15.16 7.27
CA SER A 474 3.87 15.76 8.25
C SER A 474 3.74 15.18 9.66
N ALA A 475 2.65 14.47 9.98
CA ALA A 475 2.51 13.67 11.20
C ALA A 475 3.62 12.61 11.38
N GLU A 476 4.27 12.16 10.31
CA GLU A 476 5.38 11.19 10.34
C GLU A 476 6.69 11.78 10.86
N ALA A 477 6.80 13.11 10.95
CA ALA A 477 7.95 13.80 11.55
C ALA A 477 8.13 13.48 13.03
N ARG A 478 7.09 12.97 13.71
CA ARG A 478 7.15 12.58 15.13
C ARG A 478 7.58 11.12 15.31
N ASP A 479 6.96 10.23 14.55
CA ASP A 479 7.19 8.78 14.52
C ASP A 479 6.38 8.19 13.37
N ARG A 480 6.73 6.96 12.96
CA ARG A 480 6.07 6.24 11.87
C ARG A 480 5.28 5.03 12.37
N TYR A 481 4.71 5.13 13.57
CA TYR A 481 3.76 4.13 14.05
C TYR A 481 2.40 4.33 13.38
N PRO A 482 1.63 3.25 13.18
CA PRO A 482 0.27 3.36 12.68
C PRO A 482 -0.56 4.34 13.50
N ARG A 483 -1.47 5.05 12.84
CA ARG A 483 -2.31 6.06 13.50
C ARG A 483 -3.79 5.77 13.30
N LYS A 484 -4.59 5.91 14.35
CA LYS A 484 -6.05 5.73 14.30
C LYS A 484 -6.72 6.98 13.76
N ALA A 485 -7.38 6.87 12.61
CA ALA A 485 -8.18 7.97 12.05
C ALA A 485 -9.26 8.43 13.04
N ASN A 486 -9.53 9.74 13.04
CA ASN A 486 -10.65 10.35 13.75
C ASN A 486 -11.51 11.17 12.76
N ALA A 487 -12.57 11.81 13.26
CA ALA A 487 -13.53 12.51 12.41
C ALA A 487 -13.11 13.93 11.98
N THR A 488 -12.09 14.52 12.60
CA THR A 488 -11.83 15.97 12.48
C THR A 488 -10.47 16.30 11.87
N ALA A 489 -9.46 15.43 11.97
CA ALA A 489 -8.07 15.72 11.58
C ALA A 489 -7.56 17.11 12.05
N ASP A 490 -8.12 17.60 13.17
CA ASP A 490 -7.80 18.89 13.81
C ASP A 490 -6.44 18.85 14.54
N GLY A 491 -5.77 17.72 14.48
CA GLY A 491 -4.41 17.48 14.92
C GLY A 491 -3.93 16.13 14.39
N ARG A 492 -2.77 15.68 14.90
CA ARG A 492 -2.22 14.36 14.57
C ARG A 492 -3.17 13.26 15.04
N PHE A 493 -3.40 12.27 14.19
CA PHE A 493 -4.12 11.08 14.60
C PHE A 493 -3.41 10.32 15.72
N ALA A 494 -4.19 9.63 16.56
CA ALA A 494 -3.67 8.96 17.74
C ALA A 494 -2.73 7.82 17.32
N LYS A 495 -1.53 7.77 17.91
CA LYS A 495 -0.58 6.67 17.75
C LYS A 495 -1.24 5.36 18.20
N MET A 496 -1.05 4.29 17.45
CA MET A 496 -1.42 2.93 17.84
C MET A 496 -0.16 2.09 18.09
N GLU A 497 -0.13 1.39 19.22
CA GLU A 497 0.98 0.49 19.55
C GLU A 497 0.82 -0.86 18.86
N PHE A 498 1.94 -1.51 18.52
CA PHE A 498 1.90 -2.83 17.89
C PHE A 498 1.27 -3.91 18.80
N GLU A 499 1.40 -3.78 20.12
CA GLU A 499 0.75 -4.69 21.06
C GLU A 499 -0.80 -4.61 20.96
N GLU A 500 -1.34 -3.43 20.65
CA GLU A 500 -2.78 -3.26 20.40
C GLU A 500 -3.18 -3.85 19.05
N LEU A 501 -2.41 -3.61 17.99
CA LEU A 501 -2.76 -3.98 16.61
C LEU A 501 -2.51 -5.46 16.28
N CYS A 502 -1.45 -6.04 16.82
CA CYS A 502 -0.90 -7.30 16.32
C CYS A 502 -1.38 -8.51 17.10
N ARG A 503 -1.90 -8.36 18.33
CA ARG A 503 -2.23 -9.51 19.17
C ARG A 503 -3.31 -10.41 18.53
N TRP A 504 -3.32 -11.67 18.94
CA TRP A 504 -4.44 -12.56 18.63
C TRP A 504 -5.62 -12.26 19.56
N GLU A 505 -6.82 -12.08 19.01
CA GLU A 505 -8.06 -12.06 19.82
C GLU A 505 -8.65 -13.45 20.07
N GLY A 506 -8.24 -14.44 19.27
CA GLY A 506 -8.73 -15.82 19.36
C GLY A 506 -7.58 -16.82 19.25
N LYS A 507 -7.93 -18.11 19.23
CA LYS A 507 -6.92 -19.17 19.11
C LYS A 507 -6.18 -19.04 17.77
N PRO A 508 -4.84 -19.00 17.77
CA PRO A 508 -4.05 -18.98 16.53
C PRO A 508 -4.38 -20.19 15.64
N LEU A 509 -4.14 -20.05 14.33
CA LEU A 509 -4.18 -21.19 13.42
C LEU A 509 -3.12 -22.22 13.84
N LYS A 510 -3.35 -23.50 13.53
CA LYS A 510 -2.46 -24.60 13.97
C LYS A 510 -0.99 -24.43 13.54
N SER A 511 -0.73 -23.73 12.43
CA SER A 511 0.61 -23.44 11.90
C SER A 511 1.15 -22.06 12.29
N ALA A 512 0.36 -21.25 13.00
CA ALA A 512 0.78 -19.94 13.47
C ALA A 512 1.56 -20.03 14.78
N LYS A 513 2.37 -19.02 15.06
CA LYS A 513 3.02 -18.86 16.37
C LYS A 513 2.04 -18.22 17.37
N ASP A 514 2.24 -18.54 18.65
CA ASP A 514 1.35 -18.13 19.73
C ASP A 514 1.40 -16.63 20.01
N THR A 515 2.59 -16.02 19.96
CA THR A 515 2.79 -14.58 20.18
C THR A 515 2.91 -13.84 18.86
N TRP A 516 2.41 -12.61 18.78
CA TRP A 516 2.33 -11.88 17.52
C TRP A 516 3.71 -11.60 16.91
N TRP A 517 4.72 -11.25 17.73
CA TRP A 517 6.06 -10.94 17.23
C TRP A 517 6.75 -12.18 16.66
N GLU A 518 6.55 -13.35 17.28
CA GLU A 518 7.04 -14.62 16.71
C GLU A 518 6.30 -14.97 15.43
N GLU A 519 5.00 -14.67 15.30
CA GLU A 519 4.25 -14.95 14.07
C GLU A 519 4.66 -14.04 12.91
N VAL A 520 4.99 -12.77 13.21
CA VAL A 520 5.35 -11.75 12.24
C VAL A 520 6.83 -11.83 11.84
N PHE A 521 7.76 -11.91 12.80
CA PHE A 521 9.19 -11.85 12.50
C PHE A 521 9.82 -13.22 12.31
N ARG A 522 9.36 -14.25 13.06
CA ARG A 522 9.90 -15.63 13.03
C ARG A 522 11.43 -15.71 13.07
N ASP A 523 12.07 -14.78 13.76
CA ASP A 523 13.53 -14.61 13.78
C ASP A 523 14.19 -15.12 15.07
N GLY A 524 13.41 -15.60 16.03
CA GLY A 524 13.90 -16.09 17.32
C GLY A 524 14.53 -15.01 18.21
N LYS A 525 14.37 -13.71 17.86
CA LYS A 525 14.93 -12.58 18.63
C LYS A 525 14.02 -12.13 19.79
N GLY A 526 12.88 -12.80 19.98
CA GLY A 526 11.94 -12.52 21.06
C GLY A 526 11.08 -11.28 20.81
N THR A 527 10.62 -10.66 21.90
CA THR A 527 9.66 -9.55 21.89
C THR A 527 10.11 -8.39 21.00
N PHE A 528 9.15 -7.72 20.36
CA PHE A 528 9.39 -6.47 19.64
C PHE A 528 8.85 -5.32 20.50
N SER A 529 9.71 -4.36 20.82
CA SER A 529 9.44 -3.23 21.71
C SER A 529 9.35 -1.92 20.95
#